data_AF-S3DJX1-F1
#
_entry.id   AF-S3DJX1-F1
#
_cell.length_a   1.000
_cell.length_b   1.000
_cell.length_c   1.000
_cell.angle_alpha   90.00
_cell.angle_beta   90.00
_cell.angle_gamma   90.00
#
_symmetry.space_group_name_H-M   'P 1'
#
loop_
_entity.id
_entity.type
_entity.pdbx_description
1 polymer ?
#
loop_
_entity_poly.entity_id
_entity_poly.type
_entity_poly.pdbx_seq_one_letter_code
_entity_poly.pdbx_strand_id
1 'polypeptide(L)' 'MAGISIWQLLIIFLVITLLFGTKRLHSIASNLGNTIKTFRNAINEENTSTETKRQKRSKKTNRKQKNKYTPSFKKETKK' A
#
# COMPACT_ATOMS: atom_id res chain seq x y z
N MET A 1 -21.40 2.42 30.34
CA MET A 1 -20.04 2.59 29.79
C MET A 1 -20.15 3.27 28.44
N ALA A 2 -19.77 4.53 28.33
CA ALA A 2 -19.84 5.27 27.06
C ALA A 2 -18.88 4.63 26.05
N GLY A 3 -19.43 3.95 25.05
CA GLY A 3 -18.65 3.34 23.98
C GLY A 3 -18.05 4.43 23.08
N ILE A 4 -16.80 4.23 22.67
CA ILE A 4 -16.16 5.06 21.65
C ILE A 4 -17.01 4.92 20.38
N SER A 5 -17.76 5.96 20.03
CA SER A 5 -18.57 5.96 18.82
C SER A 5 -17.71 6.32 17.62
N ILE A 6 -18.13 5.82 16.46
CA ILE A 6 -17.44 6.06 15.19
C ILE A 6 -17.38 7.56 14.86
N TRP A 7 -18.34 8.33 15.38
CA TRP A 7 -18.42 9.77 15.21
C TRP A 7 -17.27 10.52 15.89
N GLN A 8 -16.85 10.13 17.10
CA GLN A 8 -15.72 10.77 17.77
C GLN A 8 -14.41 10.49 17.03
N LEU A 9 -14.24 9.28 16.49
CA LEU A 9 -13.07 8.92 15.69
C LEU A 9 -12.92 9.80 14.45
N LEU A 10 -14.02 10.14 13.75
CA LEU A 10 -13.98 11.04 12.59
C LEU A 10 -13.55 12.46 12.96
N ILE A 11 -14.07 13.02 14.07
CA ILE A 11 -13.67 14.35 14.55
C ILE A 11 -12.17 14.35 14.89
N ILE A 12 -11.69 13.35 15.62
CA ILE A 12 -10.28 13.25 16.02
C ILE A 12 -9.38 13.10 14.78
N PHE A 13 -9.81 12.26 13.83
CA PHE A 13 -9.08 12.04 12.58
C PHE A 13 -8.96 13.32 11.75
N LEU A 14 -10.00 14.16 11.73
CA LEU A 14 -9.98 15.44 11.05
C LEU A 14 -8.91 16.36 11.63
N VAL A 15 -8.87 16.50 12.95
CA VAL A 15 -7.87 17.33 13.66
C VAL A 15 -6.45 16.81 13.43
N ILE A 16 -6.21 15.49 13.56
CA ILE A 16 -4.90 14.88 13.32
C ILE A 16 -4.45 15.11 11.87
N THR A 17 -5.36 14.97 10.90
CA THR A 17 -5.03 15.16 9.48
C THR A 17 -4.71 16.61 9.15
N LEU A 18 -5.35 17.57 9.80
CA LEU A 18 -5.03 19.00 9.67
C LEU A 18 -3.68 19.36 10.31
N LEU A 19 -3.37 18.80 11.49
CA LEU A 19 -2.11 19.07 12.19
C LEU A 19 -0.89 18.43 11.51
N PHE A 20 -0.99 17.15 11.17
CA PHE A 20 0.12 16.39 10.61
C PHE A 20 0.16 16.45 9.07
N GLY A 21 -0.94 16.83 8.44
CA GLY A 21 -1.15 16.75 7.00
C GLY A 21 -1.37 15.30 6.52
N THR A 22 -2.12 15.14 5.43
CA THR A 22 -2.37 13.82 4.82
C THR A 22 -1.09 13.14 4.33
N LYS A 23 -0.06 13.90 3.94
CA LYS A 23 1.20 13.37 3.40
C LYS A 23 2.00 12.57 4.43
N ARG A 24 2.15 13.08 5.66
CA ARG A 24 2.87 12.36 6.73
C ARG A 24 2.08 11.17 7.22
N LEU A 25 0.77 11.35 7.41
CA LEU A 25 -0.13 10.29 7.84
C LEU A 25 -0.16 9.14 6.82
N HIS A 26 -0.20 9.44 5.51
CA HIS A 26 -0.17 8.43 4.44
C HIS A 26 1.15 7.64 4.43
N SER A 27 2.30 8.29 4.59
CA SER A 27 3.60 7.59 4.60
C SER A 27 3.71 6.60 5.75
N ILE A 28 3.28 7.00 6.95
CA ILE A 28 3.33 6.16 8.15
C ILE A 28 2.25 5.08 8.07
N ALA A 29 1.03 5.43 7.66
CA ALA A 29 -0.07 4.49 7.46
C ALA A 29 0.21 3.46 6.35
N SER A 30 0.97 3.81 5.30
CA SER A 30 1.39 2.84 4.29
C SER A 30 2.36 1.79 4.87
N ASN A 31 3.29 2.21 5.71
CA ASN A 31 4.26 1.32 6.32
C ASN A 31 3.62 0.43 7.40
N LEU A 32 2.81 1.03 8.27
CA LEU A 32 2.05 0.30 9.29
C LEU A 32 0.93 -0.55 8.67
N GLY A 33 0.27 -0.05 7.63
CA GLY A 33 -0.80 -0.71 6.91
C GLY A 33 -0.33 -1.98 6.20
N ASN A 34 0.89 -1.98 5.65
CA ASN A 34 1.47 -3.20 5.09
C ASN A 34 1.70 -4.26 6.18
N THR A 35 2.14 -3.85 7.37
CA THR A 35 2.40 -4.75 8.52
C THR A 35 1.09 -5.31 9.09
N ILE A 36 0.09 -4.45 9.33
CA ILE A 36 -1.21 -4.90 9.85
C ILE A 36 -1.95 -5.79 8.84
N LYS A 37 -1.74 -5.57 7.54
CA LYS A 37 -2.27 -6.44 6.48
C LYS A 37 -1.67 -7.84 6.53
N THR A 38 -0.36 -7.97 6.79
CA THR A 38 0.26 -9.30 6.96
C THR A 38 -0.27 -10.02 8.19
N PHE A 39 -0.51 -9.29 9.29
CA PHE A 39 -1.10 -9.85 10.51
C PHE A 39 -2.54 -10.32 10.29
N ARG A 40 -3.40 -9.49 9.69
CA ARG A 40 -4.78 -9.87 9.33
C ARG A 40 -4.79 -11.07 8.38
N ASN A 41 -3.89 -11.09 7.40
CA ASN A 41 -3.79 -12.22 6.47
C ASN A 41 -3.38 -13.51 7.18
N ALA A 42 -2.45 -13.47 8.12
CA ALA A 42 -2.03 -14.66 8.87
C ALA A 42 -3.16 -15.21 9.76
N ILE A 43 -3.93 -14.33 10.41
CA ILE A 43 -5.12 -14.74 11.18
C ILE A 43 -6.19 -15.34 10.26
N ASN A 44 -6.45 -14.71 9.12
CA ASN A 44 -7.42 -15.25 8.18
C ASN A 44 -6.93 -16.60 7.61
N GLU A 45 -5.64 -16.77 7.33
CA GLU A 45 -5.06 -18.01 6.83
C GLU A 45 -5.22 -19.14 7.84
N GLU A 46 -5.00 -18.87 9.13
CA GLU A 46 -5.25 -19.82 10.24
C GLU A 46 -6.73 -20.21 10.35
N ASN A 47 -7.66 -19.25 10.24
CA ASN A 47 -9.10 -19.53 10.23
C ASN A 47 -9.59 -20.25 8.96
N THR A 48 -8.89 -20.08 7.83
CA THR A 48 -9.20 -20.75 6.55
C THR A 48 -8.42 -22.06 6.32
N SER A 49 -7.66 -22.52 7.32
CA SER A 49 -6.92 -23.81 7.26
C SER A 49 -7.81 -25.04 7.09
N THR A 50 -9.13 -24.89 7.14
CA THR A 50 -10.11 -25.93 6.82
C THR A 50 -10.53 -25.95 5.35
N GLU A 51 -10.22 -24.94 4.52
CA GLU A 51 -10.61 -24.87 3.10
C GLU A 51 -9.53 -24.21 2.22
N THR A 52 -8.62 -25.04 1.69
CA THR A 52 -7.97 -24.96 0.37
C THR A 52 -7.40 -23.62 -0.17
N LYS A 53 -6.07 -23.63 -0.30
CA LYS A 53 -5.20 -22.90 -1.25
C LYS A 53 -5.12 -21.36 -1.19
N ARG A 54 -3.95 -20.92 -0.73
CA ARG A 54 -2.93 -20.17 -1.49
C ARG A 54 -3.43 -19.55 -2.81
N GLN A 55 -3.94 -18.32 -2.78
CA GLN A 55 -3.87 -17.45 -3.96
C GLN A 55 -3.63 -15.98 -3.58
N LYS A 56 -2.56 -15.45 -4.20
CA LYS A 56 -2.34 -14.05 -4.61
C LYS A 56 -1.96 -13.04 -3.52
N ARG A 57 -0.66 -12.66 -3.49
CA ARG A 57 -0.15 -11.38 -4.05
C ARG A 57 1.31 -11.12 -3.69
N SER A 58 2.21 -11.51 -4.60
CA SER A 58 3.30 -10.62 -5.01
C SER A 58 2.70 -9.55 -5.91
N LYS A 59 2.72 -8.27 -5.49
CA LYS A 59 2.62 -7.12 -6.40
C LYS A 59 3.41 -5.94 -5.85
N LYS A 60 4.60 -5.76 -6.45
CA LYS A 60 5.33 -4.53 -6.76
C LYS A 60 5.46 -3.45 -5.68
N THR A 61 6.67 -3.33 -5.13
CA THR A 61 7.33 -2.04 -4.91
C THR A 61 8.85 -2.22 -5.07
N ASN A 62 9.40 -1.92 -6.26
CA ASN A 62 10.55 -1.01 -6.38
C ASN A 62 10.99 -0.75 -7.84
N ARG A 63 11.54 0.46 -8.04
CA ARG A 63 12.47 0.89 -9.10
C ARG A 63 11.89 1.39 -10.44
N LYS A 64 11.24 2.57 -10.41
CA LYS A 64 11.36 3.56 -11.49
C LYS A 64 12.61 4.42 -11.26
N GLN A 65 13.78 3.88 -11.58
CA GLN A 65 14.96 4.68 -11.94
C GLN A 65 15.71 3.89 -13.01
N LYS A 66 15.50 4.28 -14.27
CA LYS A 66 16.44 4.03 -15.36
C LYS A 66 16.32 5.17 -16.35
N ASN A 67 17.22 6.14 -16.19
CA ASN A 67 17.60 7.09 -17.23
C ASN A 67 17.74 6.37 -18.56
N LYS A 68 17.13 6.89 -19.63
CA LYS A 68 17.47 6.56 -21.01
C LYS A 68 18.03 7.81 -21.67
N TYR A 69 19.35 7.95 -21.61
CA TYR A 69 20.11 8.66 -22.63
C TYR A 69 20.03 7.82 -23.92
N THR A 70 19.49 8.41 -24.99
CA THR A 70 19.60 7.94 -26.37
C THR A 70 21.00 8.26 -26.89
N PRO A 71 21.71 7.27 -27.45
CA PRO A 71 22.08 7.40 -28.87
C PRO A 71 22.15 6.07 -29.63
N SER A 72 22.32 6.20 -30.95
CA SER A 72 22.75 5.20 -31.94
C SER A 72 21.63 4.37 -32.58
N PHE A 73 21.18 4.74 -33.78
CA PHE A 73 21.77 4.44 -35.11
C PHE A 73 21.24 3.12 -35.67
N LYS A 74 20.96 3.15 -36.97
CA LYS A 74 20.62 2.07 -37.90
C LYS A 74 19.14 1.82 -38.20
N LYS A 75 18.82 2.10 -39.47
CA LYS A 75 17.91 1.46 -40.44
C LYS A 75 17.72 2.54 -41.53
N GLU A 76 18.51 2.64 -42.59
CA GLU A 76 18.75 1.65 -43.64
C GLU A 76 17.50 0.83 -43.98
N THR A 77 16.60 1.44 -44.76
CA THR A 77 15.69 0.76 -45.70
C THR A 77 15.20 1.73 -46.78
N LYS A 78 15.68 1.51 -48.00
CA LYS A 78 14.89 1.42 -49.24
C LYS A 78 14.27 2.70 -49.84
N LYS A 79 14.98 3.29 -50.81
CA LYS A 79 14.41 3.62 -52.13
C LYS A 79 15.51 3.61 -53.18
#